data_AF-A0A925Q2N9-F1
#
_entry.id   AF-A0A925Q2N9-F1
#
_cell.length_a   1.000
_cell.length_b   1.000
_cell.length_c   1.000
_cell.angle_alpha   90.00
_cell.angle_beta   90.00
_cell.angle_gamma   90.00
#
_symmetry.space_group_name_H-M   'P 1'
#
loop_
_entity.id
_entity.type
_entity.pdbx_description
1 polymer ?
#
loop_
_entity_poly.entity_id
_entity_poly.type
_entity_poly.pdbx_seq_one_letter_code
_entity_poly.pdbx_strand_id
1 'polypeptide(L)'
;GQDAHAFIRGLPPDAVREIHLAGHSNNGTVLIDDHGSRVCDEVWELYDFTLAHVGARPTLIEWDNDIPSLATLVAEAARADEMLGKVHGLAA
;
A
#
# COMPACT_ATOMS: atom_id res chain seq x y z
N GLY A 1 -3.42 4.81 -17.85
CA GLY A 1 -2.46 4.56 -16.75
C GLY A 1 -1.14 4.07 -17.30
N GLN A 2 -0.11 3.99 -16.46
CA GLN A 2 1.16 3.32 -16.74
C GLN A 2 1.15 1.91 -16.13
N ASP A 3 2.07 1.04 -16.53
CA ASP A 3 2.29 -0.25 -15.86
C ASP A 3 2.95 -0.03 -14.50
N ALA A 4 2.21 -0.31 -13.41
CA ALA A 4 2.67 -0.10 -12.04
C ALA A 4 3.94 -0.90 -11.71
N HIS A 5 4.06 -2.15 -12.18
CA HIS A 5 5.23 -2.97 -11.92
C HIS A 5 6.46 -2.42 -12.63
N ALA A 6 6.30 -1.96 -13.87
CA ALA A 6 7.38 -1.32 -14.61
C ALA A 6 7.84 -0.03 -13.94
N PHE A 7 6.89 0.78 -13.45
CA PHE A 7 7.17 2.00 -12.71
C PHE A 7 7.96 1.69 -11.42
N ILE A 8 7.48 0.76 -10.59
CA ILE A 8 8.13 0.38 -9.32
C ILE A 8 9.55 -0.13 -9.55
N ARG A 9 9.79 -1.00 -10.55
CA ARG A 9 11.14 -1.48 -10.89
C ARG A 9 12.10 -0.35 -11.27
N GLY A 10 11.58 0.75 -11.83
CA GLY A 10 12.37 1.92 -12.20
C GLY A 10 12.74 2.82 -11.01
N LEU A 11 12.12 2.63 -9.84
CA LEU A 11 12.42 3.43 -8.66
C LEU A 11 13.78 3.04 -8.06
N PRO A 12 14.64 4.01 -7.73
CA PRO A 12 15.86 3.75 -6.96
C PRO A 12 15.49 3.36 -5.51
N PRO A 13 15.78 2.12 -5.05
CA PRO A 13 15.32 1.60 -3.75
C PRO A 13 15.62 2.50 -2.55
N ASP A 14 16.81 3.10 -2.53
CA ASP A 14 17.27 3.93 -1.42
C ASP A 14 16.66 5.34 -1.39
N ALA A 15 16.01 5.77 -2.47
CA ALA A 15 15.31 7.05 -2.51
C ALA A 15 13.89 6.96 -1.91
N VAL A 16 13.32 5.75 -1.84
CA VAL A 16 11.99 5.54 -1.25
C VAL A 16 12.11 5.53 0.27
N ARG A 17 11.42 6.46 0.94
CA ARG A 17 11.48 6.62 2.40
C ARG A 17 10.19 6.27 3.12
N GLU A 18 9.07 6.31 2.42
CA GLU A 18 7.73 6.03 2.95
C GLU A 18 6.85 5.50 1.82
N ILE A 19 5.88 4.66 2.17
CA ILE A 19 4.88 4.11 1.25
C ILE A 19 3.49 4.42 1.81
N HIS A 20 2.60 4.96 0.98
CA HIS A 20 1.20 5.16 1.34
C HIS A 20 0.33 4.15 0.58
N LEU A 21 -0.64 3.58 1.29
CA LEU A 21 -1.63 2.65 0.74
C LEU A 21 -3.02 3.22 1.01
N ALA A 22 -3.83 3.32 -0.03
CA ALA A 22 -5.19 3.84 0.07
C ALA A 22 -6.18 2.96 -0.70
N GLY A 23 -7.44 3.00 -0.28
CA GLY A 23 -8.55 2.56 -1.10
C GLY A 23 -8.92 3.61 -2.15
N HIS A 24 -9.71 3.18 -3.14
CA HIS A 24 -10.28 4.03 -4.17
C HIS A 24 -11.75 3.68 -4.36
N SER A 25 -12.53 4.57 -4.99
CA SER A 25 -13.86 4.22 -5.47
C SER A 25 -13.83 3.76 -6.92
N ASN A 26 -14.74 2.85 -7.23
CA ASN A 26 -14.93 2.30 -8.56
C ASN A 26 -16.42 2.35 -8.91
N ASN A 27 -16.78 3.10 -9.95
CA ASN A 27 -18.16 3.18 -10.44
C ASN A 27 -18.42 2.30 -11.68
N GLY A 28 -17.48 1.41 -12.00
CA GLY A 28 -17.52 0.51 -13.16
C GLY A 28 -16.98 1.13 -14.46
N THR A 29 -16.74 2.44 -14.48
CA THR A 29 -16.20 3.15 -15.66
C THR A 29 -14.87 3.82 -15.35
N VAL A 30 -14.74 4.38 -14.14
CA VAL A 30 -13.52 5.05 -13.67
C VAL A 30 -13.19 4.60 -12.26
N LEU A 31 -11.89 4.65 -11.95
CA LEU A 31 -11.36 4.56 -10.60
C LEU A 31 -11.05 5.99 -10.14
N ILE A 32 -11.51 6.36 -8.96
CA ILE A 32 -11.29 7.67 -8.35
C ILE A 32 -10.48 7.46 -7.08
N ASP A 33 -9.35 8.14 -7.02
CA ASP A 33 -8.45 8.16 -5.87
C ASP A 33 -9.03 9.03 -4.75
N ASP A 34 -10.03 8.50 -4.06
CA ASP A 34 -10.80 9.23 -3.04
C ASP A 34 -10.38 8.91 -1.62
N HIS A 35 -9.51 7.92 -1.41
CA HIS A 35 -9.03 7.48 -0.10
C HIS A 35 -10.19 7.20 0.88
N GLY A 36 -11.31 6.71 0.36
CA GLY A 36 -12.56 6.54 1.11
C GLY A 36 -12.88 5.11 1.52
N SER A 37 -12.04 4.15 1.14
CA SER A 37 -12.33 2.73 1.27
C SER A 37 -11.12 1.91 1.74
N ARG A 38 -11.35 0.62 2.01
CA ARG A 38 -10.26 -0.31 2.32
C ARG A 38 -9.35 -0.46 1.11
N VAL A 39 -8.06 -0.73 1.37
CA VAL A 39 -7.11 -1.06 0.32
C VAL A 39 -7.51 -2.39 -0.32
N CYS A 40 -7.66 -2.42 -1.64
CA CYS A 40 -8.06 -3.63 -2.37
C CYS A 40 -6.89 -4.61 -2.54
N ASP A 41 -7.19 -5.86 -2.85
CA ASP A 41 -6.18 -6.92 -2.90
C ASP A 41 -5.12 -6.67 -3.97
N GLU A 42 -5.47 -6.08 -5.12
CA GLU A 42 -4.51 -5.72 -6.17
C GLU A 42 -3.48 -4.68 -5.69
N VAL A 43 -3.88 -3.76 -4.81
CA VAL A 43 -2.95 -2.79 -4.20
C VAL A 43 -2.07 -3.46 -3.15
N TRP A 44 -2.61 -4.42 -2.38
CA TRP A 44 -1.81 -5.23 -1.45
C TRP A 44 -0.78 -6.11 -2.18
N GLU A 45 -1.12 -6.67 -3.33
CA GLU A 45 -0.18 -7.43 -4.18
C GLU A 45 0.94 -6.52 -4.71
N LEU A 46 0.60 -5.30 -5.15
CA LEU A 46 1.60 -4.30 -5.55
C LEU A 46 2.47 -3.85 -4.37
N TYR A 47 1.92 -3.79 -3.16
CA TYR A 47 2.68 -3.48 -1.96
C TYR A 47 3.71 -4.57 -1.65
N ASP A 48 3.33 -5.86 -1.70
CA ASP A 48 4.27 -6.98 -1.53
C ASP A 48 5.41 -6.93 -2.56
N PHE A 49 5.06 -6.71 -3.84
CA PHE A 49 6.02 -6.52 -4.91
C PHE A 49 6.95 -5.34 -4.66
N THR A 50 6.41 -4.23 -4.15
CA THR A 50 7.18 -3.02 -3.83
C THR A 50 8.16 -3.30 -2.71
N LEU A 51 7.72 -3.94 -1.62
CA LEU A 51 8.60 -4.28 -0.49
C LEU A 51 9.73 -5.22 -0.92
N ALA A 52 9.48 -6.16 -1.83
CA ALA A 52 10.53 -7.02 -2.39
C ALA A 52 11.60 -6.24 -3.20
N HIS A 53 11.24 -5.10 -3.79
CA HIS A 53 12.15 -4.24 -4.56
C HIS A 53 12.86 -3.20 -3.70
N VAL A 54 12.12 -2.49 -2.83
CA VAL A 54 12.65 -1.34 -2.07
C VAL A 54 13.01 -1.65 -0.62
N GLY A 55 12.75 -2.88 -0.17
CA GLY A 55 12.88 -3.31 1.22
C GLY A 55 11.73 -2.81 2.11
N ALA A 56 11.81 -3.15 3.39
CA ALA A 56 10.87 -2.65 4.39
C ALA A 56 10.99 -1.12 4.54
N ARG A 57 9.87 -0.41 4.39
CA ARG A 57 9.76 1.05 4.54
C ARG A 57 8.58 1.40 5.45
N PRO A 58 8.66 2.49 6.23
CA PRO A 58 7.50 3.05 6.92
C PRO A 58 6.31 3.11 5.98
N THR A 59 5.18 2.55 6.43
CA THR A 59 3.97 2.44 5.61
C THR A 59 2.81 3.05 6.35
N LEU A 60 2.05 3.89 5.65
CA LEU A 60 0.83 4.54 6.15
C LEU A 60 -0.38 4.00 5.37
N ILE A 61 -1.44 3.66 6.09
CA ILE A 61 -2.77 3.50 5.49
C ILE A 61 -3.38 4.90 5.41
N GLU A 62 -3.43 5.46 4.21
CA GLU A 62 -3.99 6.78 3.94
C GLU A 62 -5.51 6.67 3.79
N TRP A 63 -6.23 7.56 4.51
CA TRP A 63 -7.68 7.52 4.59
C TRP A 63 -8.24 8.93 4.88
N ASP A 64 -8.78 9.59 3.86
CA ASP A 64 -9.18 11.00 3.92
C ASP A 64 -10.70 11.20 3.91
N ASN A 65 -11.46 10.25 3.36
CA ASN A 65 -12.91 10.33 3.21
C ASN A 65 -13.63 9.15 3.87
N ASP A 66 -14.92 9.29 4.17
CA ASP A 66 -15.77 8.21 4.71
C ASP A 66 -15.13 7.42 5.86
N ILE A 67 -14.52 8.15 6.80
CA ILE A 67 -13.67 7.60 7.87
C ILE A 67 -14.41 6.46 8.61
N PRO A 68 -13.89 5.23 8.58
CA PRO A 68 -14.56 4.07 9.17
C PRO A 68 -14.33 4.02 10.68
N SER A 69 -14.79 2.93 11.30
CA SER A 69 -14.45 2.67 12.69
C SER A 69 -12.93 2.56 12.91
N LEU A 70 -12.45 2.95 14.09
CA LEU A 70 -11.06 2.75 14.49
C LEU A 70 -10.60 1.30 14.34
N ALA A 71 -11.49 0.32 14.61
CA ALA A 71 -11.17 -1.10 14.46
C ALA A 71 -10.84 -1.47 13.00
N THR A 72 -11.50 -0.84 12.03
CA THR A 72 -11.16 -1.00 10.61
C THR A 72 -9.77 -0.45 10.31
N LEU A 73 -9.47 0.77 10.76
CA LEU A 73 -8.17 1.42 10.55
C LEU A 73 -7.03 0.59 11.14
N VAL A 74 -7.20 0.13 12.38
CA VAL A 74 -6.21 -0.71 13.06
C VAL A 74 -6.02 -2.05 12.34
N ALA A 75 -7.08 -2.64 11.78
CA ALA A 75 -6.97 -3.90 11.04
C ALA A 75 -6.18 -3.75 9.73
N GLU A 76 -6.39 -2.67 8.97
CA GLU A 76 -5.60 -2.41 7.74
C GLU A 76 -4.14 -2.11 8.08
N ALA A 77 -3.88 -1.33 9.14
CA ALA A 77 -2.52 -1.05 9.61
C ALA A 77 -1.81 -2.33 10.07
N ALA A 78 -2.51 -3.20 10.81
CA ALA A 78 -1.96 -4.49 11.22
C ALA A 78 -1.62 -5.41 10.04
N ARG A 79 -2.39 -5.36 8.94
CA ARG A 79 -2.07 -6.10 7.70
C ARG A 79 -0.76 -5.60 7.08
N ALA A 80 -0.57 -4.28 7.01
CA ALA A 80 0.69 -3.70 6.54
C ALA A 80 1.88 -4.10 7.45
N ASP A 81 1.70 -4.02 8.77
CA ASP A 81 2.72 -4.42 9.75
C ASP A 81 3.13 -5.90 9.60
N GLU A 82 2.17 -6.80 9.35
CA GLU A 82 2.46 -8.22 9.12
C GLU A 82 3.35 -8.42 7.89
N MET A 83 3.06 -7.71 6.80
CA MET A 83 3.84 -7.77 5.57
C MET A 83 5.25 -7.18 5.75
N LEU A 84 5.37 -6.06 6.46
CA LEU A 84 6.66 -5.47 6.82
C LEU A 84 7.52 -6.43 7.67
N GLY A 85 6.89 -7.11 8.63
CA GLY A 85 7.57 -8.08 9.49
C GLY A 85 8.20 -9.23 8.72
N LYS A 86 7.53 -9.72 7.66
CA LYS A 86 8.04 -10.80 6.79
C LYS A 86 9.33 -10.39 6.07
N VAL A 87 9.43 -9.12 5.64
CA VAL A 87 10.60 -8.60 4.93
C VAL A 87 11.75 -8.28 5.88
N HIS A 88 11.46 -7.73 7.07
CA HIS A 88 12.49 -7.53 8.10
C HIS A 88 13.16 -8.84 8.54
N GLY A 89 12.39 -9.92 8.69
CA GLY A 89 12.92 -11.23 9.08
C GLY A 89 13.84 -11.89 8.06
N LEU A 90 13.81 -11.46 6.80
CA LEU A 90 14.68 -11.96 5.71
C LEU A 90 15.98 -11.16 5.57
N ALA A 91 16.09 -10.01 6.22
CA ALA A 91 17.25 -9.11 6.15
C ALA A 91 18.16 -9.17 7.38
N ALA A 92 17.87 -10.05 8.35
CA ALA A 92 18.62 -10.22 9.60
C ALA A 92 19.58 -11.43 9.57
#